data_AF-A0A842XTY2-F1
#
_entry.id   AF-A0A842XTY2-F1
#
_cell.length_a   1.000
_cell.length_b   1.000
_cell.length_c   1.000
_cell.angle_alpha   90.00
_cell.angle_beta   90.00
_cell.angle_gamma   90.00
#
_symmetry.space_group_name_H-M   'P 1'
#
loop_
_entity.id
_entity.type
_entity.pdbx_description
1 polymer ?
#
loop_
_entity_poly.entity_id
_entity_poly.type
_entity_poly.pdbx_seq_one_letter_code
_entity_poly.pdbx_strand_id
1 'polypeptide(L)'
;MNAETVTTIATSFLKRIGHKSGVKPKRVTLEEGAYIVEIDMKKIMAIVRVDAVTHEIKEYEIQPKGEETSFVSISPKIIAVTFGISAVVYVALNFAFQMLGI
;
A
#
# COMPACT_ATOMS: atom_id res chain seq x y z
N MET A 1 25.05 -16.47 10.59
CA MET A 1 25.11 -15.05 10.16
C MET A 1 24.38 -14.18 11.19
N ASN A 2 24.70 -12.89 11.35
CA ASN A 2 23.99 -11.98 12.26
C ASN A 2 22.88 -11.21 11.51
N ALA A 3 21.81 -10.82 12.19
CA ALA A 3 20.70 -10.05 11.65
C ALA A 3 21.15 -8.73 11.00
N GLU A 4 22.20 -8.10 11.53
CA GLU A 4 22.80 -6.88 10.98
C GLU A 4 23.42 -7.10 9.59
N THR A 5 24.16 -8.20 9.41
CA THR A 5 24.78 -8.56 8.13
C THR A 5 23.71 -8.86 7.09
N VAL A 6 22.69 -9.63 7.46
CA VAL A 6 21.56 -9.97 6.56
C VAL A 6 20.83 -8.70 6.12
N THR A 7 20.56 -7.82 7.07
CA THR A 7 19.90 -6.53 6.79
C THR A 7 20.74 -5.69 5.83
N THR A 8 22.06 -5.67 5.98
CA THR A 8 22.97 -4.95 5.08
C THR A 8 22.93 -5.53 3.66
N ILE A 9 22.91 -6.85 3.52
CA ILE A 9 22.78 -7.54 2.23
C ILE A 9 21.45 -7.15 1.56
N ALA A 10 20.34 -7.25 2.28
CA ALA A 10 19.02 -6.93 1.75
C ALA A 10 18.87 -5.45 1.38
N THR A 11 19.31 -4.53 2.24
CA THR A 11 19.22 -3.08 1.99
C THR A 11 20.14 -2.64 0.84
N SER A 12 21.34 -3.22 0.71
CA SER A 12 22.24 -2.93 -0.40
C SER A 12 21.69 -3.44 -1.73
N PHE A 13 21.05 -4.62 -1.73
CA PHE A 13 20.34 -5.13 -2.90
C PHE A 13 19.21 -4.21 -3.35
N LEU A 14 18.34 -3.79 -2.42
CA LEU A 14 17.25 -2.85 -2.75
C LEU A 14 17.79 -1.55 -3.36
N LYS A 15 18.90 -1.02 -2.83
CA LYS A 15 19.56 0.15 -3.40
C LYS A 15 20.09 -0.09 -4.83
N ARG A 16 20.61 -1.29 -5.13
CA ARG A 16 21.11 -1.66 -6.47
C ARG A 16 20.01 -1.78 -7.51
N ILE A 17 18.83 -2.28 -7.13
CA ILE A 17 17.68 -2.44 -8.05
C ILE A 17 16.85 -1.16 -8.22
N GLY A 18 17.24 -0.04 -7.60
CA GLY A 18 16.64 1.28 -7.82
C GLY A 18 15.93 1.90 -6.60
N HIS A 19 15.79 1.17 -5.49
CA HIS A 19 15.10 1.63 -4.29
C HIS A 19 16.06 2.27 -3.27
N LYS A 20 16.55 3.47 -3.61
CA LYS A 20 17.67 4.11 -2.88
C LYS A 20 17.29 4.85 -1.59
N SER A 21 16.05 5.33 -1.46
CA SER A 21 15.67 6.27 -0.39
C SER A 21 14.64 5.68 0.57
N GLY A 22 14.75 6.01 1.86
CA GLY A 22 13.75 5.67 2.88
C GLY A 22 13.68 4.19 3.26
N VAL A 23 14.75 3.43 3.03
CA VAL A 23 14.89 2.02 3.41
C VAL A 23 14.95 1.93 4.94
N LYS A 24 13.89 1.42 5.57
CA LYS A 24 13.80 1.21 7.02
C LYS A 24 13.61 -0.28 7.30
N PRO A 25 14.66 -1.00 7.74
CA PRO A 25 14.52 -2.37 8.18
C PRO A 25 13.48 -2.45 9.30
N LYS A 26 12.51 -3.37 9.17
CA LYS A 26 11.43 -3.55 10.14
C LYS A 26 11.70 -4.76 11.03
N ARG A 27 12.01 -5.90 10.42
CA ARG A 27 12.27 -7.15 11.12
C ARG A 27 13.13 -8.09 10.27
N VAL A 28 13.86 -8.96 10.97
CA VAL A 28 14.53 -10.12 10.37
C VAL A 28 14.02 -11.36 11.09
N THR A 29 13.56 -12.35 10.34
CA THR A 29 13.19 -13.68 10.85
C THR A 29 14.01 -14.74 10.13
N LEU A 30 14.32 -15.84 10.82
CA LEU A 30 14.96 -17.00 10.25
C LEU A 30 13.90 -18.09 10.11
N GLU A 31 13.58 -18.48 8.88
CA GLU A 31 12.51 -19.43 8.57
C GLU A 31 12.97 -20.35 7.44
N GLU A 32 12.74 -21.66 7.57
CA GLU A 32 13.06 -22.66 6.52
C GLU A 32 14.50 -22.63 5.98
N GLY A 33 15.47 -22.16 6.78
CA GLY A 33 16.86 -22.03 6.34
C GLY A 33 17.15 -20.78 5.51
N ALA A 34 16.25 -19.81 5.48
CA ALA A 34 16.44 -18.49 4.89
C ALA A 34 16.14 -17.38 5.90
N TYR A 35 16.91 -16.31 5.86
CA TYR A 35 16.59 -15.08 6.55
C TYR A 35 15.61 -14.26 5.71
N ILE A 36 14.44 -13.99 6.28
CA ILE A 36 13.43 -13.12 5.71
C ILE A 36 13.61 -11.73 6.32
N VAL A 37 13.97 -10.76 5.48
CA VAL A 37 14.15 -9.36 5.87
C VAL A 37 12.97 -8.56 5.38
N GLU A 38 12.15 -8.10 6.31
CA GLU A 38 11.07 -7.16 6.04
C GLU A 38 11.63 -5.73 6.10
N ILE A 39 11.48 -5.01 4.99
CA ILE A 39 12.01 -3.66 4.82
C ILE A 39 10.86 -2.74 4.42
N ASP A 40 10.66 -1.75 5.27
CA ASP A 40 9.65 -0.74 5.06
C ASP A 40 10.21 0.46 4.27
N MET A 41 9.44 0.97 3.33
CA MET A 41 9.75 2.17 2.56
C MET A 41 8.54 3.10 2.49
N LYS A 42 8.72 4.30 1.92
CA LYS A 42 7.68 5.35 1.89
C LYS A 42 6.32 4.87 1.35
N LYS A 43 6.31 4.13 0.25
CA LYS A 43 5.09 3.70 -0.48
C LYS A 43 5.01 2.20 -0.73
N ILE A 44 6.07 1.48 -0.38
CA ILE A 44 6.22 0.06 -0.67
C ILE A 44 6.83 -0.63 0.54
N MET A 45 6.55 -1.91 0.68
CA MET A 45 7.21 -2.81 1.61
C MET A 45 7.92 -3.86 0.77
N ALA A 46 9.19 -4.10 1.08
CA ALA A 46 9.99 -5.14 0.44
C ALA A 46 10.23 -6.28 1.41
N ILE A 47 10.07 -7.51 0.92
CA ILE A 47 10.44 -8.72 1.64
C ILE A 47 11.58 -9.36 0.86
N VAL A 48 12.74 -9.49 1.49
CA VAL A 48 13.93 -10.06 0.85
C VAL A 48 14.30 -11.36 1.56
N ARG A 49 14.38 -12.46 0.81
CA ARG A 49 14.77 -13.78 1.31
C ARG A 49 16.23 -14.04 0.98
N VAL A 50 17.04 -14.21 2.02
CA VAL A 50 18.47 -14.45 1.94
C VAL A 50 18.76 -15.86 2.44
N ASP A 51 19.42 -16.69 1.65
CA ASP A 51 19.79 -18.04 2.07
C ASP A 51 20.73 -18.01 3.30
N ALA A 52 20.47 -18.85 4.30
CA ALA A 52 21.26 -18.84 5.52
C ALA A 52 22.64 -19.55 5.38
N VAL A 53 22.83 -20.34 4.31
CA VAL A 53 24.03 -21.12 4.03
C VAL A 53 24.90 -20.45 2.95
N THR A 54 24.29 -20.05 1.82
CA THR A 54 25.01 -19.43 0.69
C THR A 54 25.09 -17.90 0.80
N HIS A 55 24.27 -17.30 1.66
CA HIS A 55 24.15 -15.84 1.84
C HIS A 55 23.70 -15.10 0.58
N GLU A 56 23.14 -15.82 -0.39
CA GLU A 56 22.64 -15.25 -1.63
C GLU A 56 21.16 -14.86 -1.49
N ILE A 57 20.76 -13.89 -2.29
CA ILE A 57 19.36 -13.45 -2.35
C ILE A 57 18.64 -14.42 -3.27
N LYS A 58 17.77 -15.26 -2.69
CA LYS A 58 17.00 -16.25 -3.44
C LYS A 58 15.76 -15.65 -4.06
N GLU A 59 15.11 -14.76 -3.33
CA GLU A 59 13.82 -14.20 -3.72
C GLU A 59 13.65 -12.82 -3.11
N TYR A 60 12.90 -11.97 -3.81
CA TYR A 60 12.43 -10.70 -3.28
C TYR A 60 11.02 -10.43 -3.76
N GLU A 61 10.23 -9.83 -2.88
CA GLU A 61 8.88 -9.40 -3.17
C GLU A 61 8.75 -7.93 -2.82
N ILE A 62 8.13 -7.15 -3.71
CA ILE A 62 7.81 -5.76 -3.46
C ILE A 62 6.29 -5.66 -3.43
N GLN A 63 5.76 -5.47 -2.24
CA GLN A 63 4.35 -5.22 -2.06
C GLN A 63 4.14 -3.70 -2.01
N PRO A 64 3.17 -3.13 -2.74
CA PRO A 64 2.71 -1.79 -2.44
C PRO A 64 2.30 -1.80 -0.97
N LYS A 65 2.85 -0.87 -0.19
CA LYS A 65 2.22 -0.56 1.10
C LYS A 65 0.87 -0.05 0.67
N GLY A 66 -0.17 -0.85 0.90
CA GLY A 66 -1.52 -0.40 0.68
C GLY A 66 -1.57 1.02 1.23
N GLU A 67 -1.87 1.98 0.36
CA GLU A 67 -2.72 3.04 0.80
C GLU A 67 -3.87 2.28 1.46
N GLU A 68 -3.85 2.23 2.79
CA GLU A 68 -5.07 2.13 3.55
C GLU A 68 -5.87 3.33 3.10
N THR A 69 -6.54 3.12 1.99
CA THR A 69 -7.53 3.96 1.38
C THR A 69 -6.97 5.33 0.98
N SER A 70 -6.58 5.45 -0.29
CA SER A 70 -7.25 6.50 -1.08
C SER A 70 -8.74 6.13 -1.13
N PHE A 71 -9.42 6.25 0.01
CA PHE A 71 -10.75 6.79 -0.03
C PHE A 71 -10.51 8.10 -0.76
N VAL A 72 -10.97 8.17 -2.01
CA VAL A 72 -11.24 9.43 -2.70
C VAL A 72 -11.51 10.43 -1.61
N SER A 73 -10.64 11.43 -1.42
CA SER A 73 -10.79 12.36 -0.31
C SER A 73 -12.14 13.02 -0.53
N ILE A 74 -13.20 12.51 0.12
CA ILE A 74 -14.55 12.99 -0.06
C ILE A 74 -14.53 14.35 0.61
N SER A 75 -14.20 15.36 -0.18
CA SER A 75 -14.15 16.72 0.33
C SER A 75 -15.57 17.12 0.72
N PRO A 76 -15.76 17.96 1.75
CA PRO A 76 -17.08 18.48 2.11
C PRO A 76 -17.84 19.09 0.91
N LYS A 77 -17.10 19.60 -0.08
CA LYS A 77 -17.67 20.09 -1.35
C LYS A 77 -18.35 18.98 -2.16
N ILE A 78 -17.73 17.80 -2.28
CA ILE A 78 -18.30 16.65 -3.01
C ILE A 78 -19.57 16.16 -2.31
N ILE A 79 -19.59 16.13 -0.98
CA ILE A 79 -20.77 15.77 -0.18
C ILE A 79 -21.91 16.77 -0.45
N ALA A 80 -21.62 18.07 -0.35
CA ALA A 80 -22.61 19.12 -0.55
C ALA A 80 -23.22 19.09 -1.97
N VAL A 81 -22.40 18.88 -3.00
CA VAL A 81 -22.87 18.78 -4.38
C VAL A 81 -23.74 17.55 -4.59
N THR A 82 -23.32 16.39 -4.08
CA THR A 82 -24.07 15.13 -4.24
C THR A 82 -25.43 15.22 -3.55
N PHE A 83 -25.48 15.80 -2.34
CA PHE A 83 -26.72 16.02 -1.61
C PHE A 83 -27.65 17.00 -2.34
N GLY A 84 -27.10 18.10 -2.87
CA GLY A 84 -27.84 19.09 -3.65
C GLY A 84 -28.48 18.48 -4.90
N ILE A 85 -27.72 17.71 -5.68
CA ILE A 85 -28.24 17.04 -6.89
C ILE A 85 -29.36 16.05 -6.50
N SER A 86 -29.16 15.27 -5.44
CA SER A 86 -30.15 14.30 -4.98
C SER A 86 -31.47 14.97 -4.57
N ALA A 87 -31.41 16.11 -3.87
CA ALA A 87 -32.59 16.87 -3.47
C ALA A 87 -33.33 17.46 -4.68
N VAL A 88 -32.61 18.02 -5.65
CA VAL A 88 -33.21 18.59 -6.87
C VAL A 88 -33.90 17.50 -7.69
N VAL A 89 -33.23 16.35 -7.88
CA VAL A 89 -33.81 15.21 -8.60
C VAL A 89 -35.05 14.68 -7.88
N TYR A 90 -35.02 14.57 -6.55
CA TYR A 90 -36.17 14.13 -5.76
C TYR A 90 -37.38 15.06 -5.95
N VAL A 91 -37.17 16.37 -5.85
CA VAL A 91 -38.25 17.37 -6.04
C VAL A 91 -38.79 17.34 -7.48
N ALA A 92 -37.92 17.28 -8.48
CA ALA A 92 -38.31 17.25 -9.88
C ALA A 92 -39.13 15.99 -10.20
N LEU A 93 -38.71 14.84 -9.68
CA LEU A 93 -39.39 13.57 -9.88
C LEU A 93 -40.75 13.55 -9.16
N ASN A 94 -40.81 14.05 -7.93
CA ASN A 94 -42.07 14.18 -7.19
C ASN A 94 -43.07 15.08 -7.94
N PHE A 95 -42.59 16.20 -8.50
CA PHE A 95 -43.42 17.10 -9.29
C PHE A 95 -43.92 16.44 -10.58
N ALA A 96 -43.05 15.68 -11.26
CA ALA A 96 -43.43 14.93 -12.46
C ALA A 96 -44.50 13.86 -12.16
N PHE A 97 -44.37 13.11 -11.05
CA PHE A 97 -45.38 12.14 -10.65
C PHE A 97 -46.71 12.80 -10.29
N GLN A 98 -46.67 13.91 -9.55
CA GLN A 98 -47.87 14.68 -9.23
C GLN A 98 -48.58 15.21 -10.50
N MET A 99 -47.82 15.61 -11.53
CA MET A 99 -48.38 16.03 -12.83
C MET A 99 -48.97 14.87 -13.63
N LEU A 100 -48.40 13.67 -13.49
CA LEU A 100 -48.88 12.44 -14.13
C LEU A 100 -50.05 11.78 -13.38
N GLY A 101 -50.47 12.33 -12.24
CA GLY A 101 -51.60 11.84 -11.45
C GLY A 101 -51.33 10.51 -10.74
N ILE A 102 -50.06 10.21 -10.48
CA ILE A 102 -49.56 9.03 -9.75
C ILE A 102 -49.17 9.45 -8.32
#